data_AF-A0A9P0CY37-F1
#
_entry.id   AF-A0A9P0CY37-F1
#
_cell.length_a   1.000
_cell.length_b   1.000
_cell.length_c   1.000
_cell.angle_alpha   90.00
_cell.angle_beta   90.00
_cell.angle_gamma   90.00
#
_symmetry.space_group_name_H-M   'P 1'
#
loop_
_entity.id
_entity.type
_entity.pdbx_description
1 polymer ?
#
loop_
_entity_poly.entity_id
_entity_poly.type
_entity_poly.pdbx_seq_one_letter_code
_entity_poly.pdbx_strand_id
1 'polypeptide(L)'
;MQRSMSGSDESGFDMEEPFQDSGSEFVPSGNCSEAGNLSDIEGTSSEPVISKGAKRKRNEGQWKRNIRKRKRGSGEEYVNTRGRVIPSKSFEAKDCPLGSHTLQSSYIFGHVRVLNKERTYTTENRKPKEHSRCYLLPDEKGEDRKVCKTFFKQSLYVSDGRITRVLKSKSTTGTPQPDKRGKSTSVNKTSLEKVTAVKDFINKIPAYESHYSLKKNPNVRYLSPELDLAKM
;
A
#
# COMPACT_ATOMS: atom_id res chain seq x y z
N MET A 1 -1.62 59.95 -16.22
CA MET A 1 -2.79 59.44 -16.98
C MET A 1 -3.27 58.17 -16.31
N GLN A 2 -4.31 58.29 -15.48
CA GLN A 2 -5.04 57.17 -14.91
C GLN A 2 -5.95 56.57 -15.99
N ARG A 3 -6.10 55.24 -16.01
CA ARG A 3 -7.18 54.60 -16.77
C ARG A 3 -7.68 53.38 -16.01
N SER A 4 -8.65 53.64 -15.15
CA SER A 4 -9.66 52.71 -14.66
C SER A 4 -10.62 52.40 -15.81
N MET A 5 -10.91 51.11 -16.06
CA MET A 5 -12.18 50.67 -16.64
C MET A 5 -12.55 49.31 -16.05
N SER A 6 -13.65 49.32 -15.32
CA SER A 6 -14.54 48.21 -14.99
C SER A 6 -15.14 47.60 -16.26
N GLY A 7 -15.31 46.27 -16.27
CA GLY A 7 -16.07 45.54 -17.28
C GLY A 7 -16.63 44.26 -16.68
N SER A 8 -17.89 44.34 -16.27
CA SER A 8 -18.78 43.21 -16.01
C SER A 8 -19.25 42.67 -17.36
N ASP A 9 -19.35 41.36 -17.53
CA ASP A 9 -20.33 40.74 -18.43
C ASP A 9 -20.60 39.29 -18.00
N GLU A 10 -21.87 39.06 -17.68
CA GLU A 10 -22.50 37.75 -17.48
C GLU A 10 -22.88 37.12 -18.83
N SER A 11 -23.02 35.79 -18.80
CA SER A 11 -23.91 34.92 -19.61
C SER A 11 -23.22 33.90 -20.54
N GLY A 12 -23.77 32.68 -20.52
CA GLY A 12 -23.41 31.54 -21.38
C GLY A 12 -23.14 30.27 -20.56
N PHE A 13 -24.14 29.62 -19.99
CA PHE A 13 -24.95 28.56 -20.62
C PHE A 13 -24.15 27.27 -20.86
N ASP A 14 -24.33 26.28 -19.99
CA ASP A 14 -24.55 24.89 -20.39
C ASP A 14 -25.18 24.14 -19.20
N MET A 15 -26.50 24.03 -19.25
CA MET A 15 -27.31 23.18 -18.39
C MET A 15 -27.14 21.75 -18.92
N GLU A 16 -26.21 20.99 -18.34
CA GLU A 16 -26.09 19.56 -18.64
C GLU A 16 -27.36 18.83 -18.17
N GLU A 17 -27.99 18.12 -19.11
CA GLU A 17 -29.19 17.33 -18.89
C GLU A 17 -28.98 16.23 -17.82
N PRO A 18 -29.97 15.99 -16.95
CA PRO A 18 -29.93 14.86 -16.02
C PRO A 18 -30.04 13.54 -16.79
N PHE A 19 -28.97 12.76 -16.73
CA PHE A 19 -28.90 11.38 -17.22
C PHE A 19 -30.05 10.54 -16.64
N GLN A 20 -31.01 10.14 -17.48
CA GLN A 20 -32.10 9.25 -17.10
C GLN A 20 -31.56 7.84 -16.90
N ASP A 21 -31.36 7.48 -15.62
CA ASP A 21 -31.02 6.12 -15.18
C ASP A 21 -32.18 5.18 -15.54
N SER A 22 -32.00 4.42 -16.62
CA SER A 22 -32.90 3.33 -17.00
C SER A 22 -32.70 2.19 -15.99
N GLY A 23 -33.48 2.23 -14.92
CA GLY A 23 -33.52 1.21 -13.88
C GLY A 23 -33.79 -0.17 -14.46
N SER A 24 -32.75 -0.99 -14.56
CA SER A 24 -32.90 -2.43 -14.61
C SER A 24 -32.99 -2.93 -13.18
N GLU A 25 -34.21 -3.28 -12.76
CA GLU A 25 -34.51 -3.89 -11.47
C GLU A 25 -33.59 -5.08 -11.22
N PHE A 26 -32.72 -4.94 -10.22
CA PHE A 26 -31.90 -6.03 -9.72
C PHE A 26 -32.78 -6.97 -8.90
N VAL A 27 -33.08 -8.14 -9.45
CA VAL A 27 -33.80 -9.22 -8.73
C VAL A 27 -32.76 -10.11 -8.04
N PRO A 28 -32.66 -10.13 -6.70
CA PRO A 28 -31.77 -11.06 -6.01
C PRO A 28 -32.39 -12.47 -6.07
N SER A 29 -31.71 -13.40 -6.73
CA SER A 29 -32.06 -14.82 -6.64
C SER A 29 -31.81 -15.32 -5.23
N GLY A 30 -32.89 -15.75 -4.58
CA GLY A 30 -32.95 -16.16 -3.18
C GLY A 30 -32.18 -17.44 -2.86
N ASN A 31 -31.83 -17.51 -1.57
CA ASN A 31 -31.58 -18.67 -0.71
C ASN A 31 -31.22 -20.00 -1.38
N CYS A 32 -29.95 -20.40 -1.20
CA CYS A 32 -29.53 -21.78 -1.33
C CYS A 32 -29.49 -22.39 0.08
N SER A 33 -30.49 -23.20 0.38
CA SER A 33 -30.66 -23.93 1.63
C SER A 33 -29.60 -25.03 1.79
N GLU A 34 -29.20 -25.17 3.04
CA GLU A 34 -28.31 -26.16 3.64
C GLU A 34 -28.88 -27.59 3.51
N ALA A 35 -28.10 -28.51 2.93
CA ALA A 35 -28.23 -29.96 3.05
C ALA A 35 -26.85 -30.53 2.66
N GLY A 36 -26.10 -31.17 3.55
CA GLY A 36 -26.39 -32.48 4.10
C GLY A 36 -25.52 -33.50 3.36
N ASN A 37 -24.30 -33.73 3.86
CA ASN A 37 -23.38 -34.74 3.35
C ASN A 37 -23.80 -36.11 3.90
N LEU A 38 -24.09 -37.07 3.02
CA LEU A 38 -24.12 -38.49 3.36
C LEU A 38 -23.46 -39.26 2.21
N SER A 39 -22.27 -39.78 2.48
CA SER A 39 -21.56 -40.72 1.63
C SER A 39 -22.02 -42.13 1.97
N ASP A 40 -22.36 -42.95 0.98
CA ASP A 40 -22.09 -44.38 0.99
C ASP A 40 -22.06 -44.98 -0.43
N ILE A 41 -21.31 -46.06 -0.52
CA ILE A 41 -20.67 -46.70 -1.68
C ILE A 41 -21.57 -47.80 -2.27
N GLU A 42 -21.56 -48.00 -3.60
CA GLU A 42 -21.29 -49.30 -4.25
C GLU A 42 -21.42 -49.21 -5.78
N GLY A 43 -20.50 -49.89 -6.46
CA GLY A 43 -20.35 -49.88 -7.92
C GLY A 43 -21.19 -50.94 -8.61
N THR A 44 -21.70 -50.60 -9.80
CA THR A 44 -22.03 -51.57 -10.83
C THR A 44 -21.65 -50.99 -12.19
N SER A 45 -20.89 -51.77 -12.97
CA SER A 45 -20.42 -51.43 -14.30
C SER A 45 -21.53 -51.69 -15.32
N SER A 46 -21.94 -50.66 -16.05
CA SER A 46 -22.68 -50.81 -17.31
C SER A 46 -22.12 -49.85 -18.35
N GLU A 47 -21.94 -50.37 -19.57
CA GLU A 47 -21.39 -49.71 -20.75
C GLU A 47 -21.95 -48.30 -21.03
N PRO A 48 -21.18 -47.41 -21.71
CA PRO A 48 -21.51 -46.00 -21.80
C PRO A 48 -22.68 -45.77 -22.76
N VAL A 49 -23.87 -45.63 -22.19
CA VAL A 49 -24.98 -44.95 -22.86
C VAL A 49 -24.51 -43.52 -23.16
N ILE A 50 -24.47 -43.12 -24.44
CA ILE A 50 -24.17 -41.75 -24.84
C ILE A 50 -25.32 -40.86 -24.35
N SER A 51 -25.22 -40.41 -23.11
CA SER A 51 -26.12 -39.44 -22.53
C SER A 51 -25.93 -38.11 -23.27
N LYS A 52 -27.05 -37.43 -23.54
CA LYS A 52 -27.04 -36.08 -24.13
C LYS A 52 -26.06 -35.22 -23.32
N GLY A 53 -24.96 -34.84 -23.96
CA GLY A 53 -23.76 -34.35 -23.26
C GLY A 53 -24.10 -33.26 -22.24
N ALA A 54 -23.69 -33.49 -20.99
CA ALA A 54 -23.84 -32.51 -19.92
C ALA A 54 -23.30 -31.15 -20.38
N LYS A 55 -24.07 -30.07 -20.17
CA LYS A 55 -23.58 -28.70 -20.41
C LYS A 55 -22.24 -28.55 -19.68
N ARG A 56 -21.18 -28.20 -20.41
CA ARG A 56 -19.83 -28.09 -19.84
C ARG A 56 -19.87 -27.19 -18.62
N LYS A 57 -19.42 -27.69 -17.47
CA LYS A 57 -19.24 -26.85 -16.27
C LYS A 57 -18.26 -25.71 -16.63
N ARG A 58 -18.67 -24.47 -16.37
CA ARG A 58 -17.85 -23.28 -16.61
C ARG A 58 -16.64 -23.32 -15.68
N ASN A 59 -15.44 -23.48 -16.23
CA ASN A 59 -14.20 -23.45 -15.45
C ASN A 59 -13.43 -22.15 -15.73
N GLU A 60 -13.70 -21.12 -14.93
CA GLU A 60 -13.11 -19.79 -15.12
C GLU A 60 -11.60 -19.77 -14.91
N GLY A 61 -11.08 -20.67 -14.06
CA GLY A 61 -9.64 -20.80 -13.81
C GLY A 61 -8.84 -21.27 -15.02
N GLN A 62 -9.47 -22.02 -15.93
CA GLN A 62 -8.86 -22.53 -17.16
C GLN A 62 -8.89 -21.53 -18.32
N TRP A 63 -9.54 -20.38 -18.15
CA TRP A 63 -9.56 -19.36 -19.18
C TRP A 63 -8.15 -18.79 -19.38
N LYS A 64 -7.67 -18.79 -20.63
CA LYS A 64 -6.33 -18.29 -21.01
C LYS A 64 -6.04 -16.90 -20.43
N ARG A 65 -7.07 -16.03 -20.30
CA ARG A 65 -6.95 -14.71 -19.67
C ARG A 65 -6.65 -14.81 -18.17
N ASN A 66 -7.38 -15.65 -17.44
CA ASN A 66 -7.24 -15.82 -16.00
C ASN A 66 -5.92 -16.50 -15.64
N ILE A 67 -5.52 -17.53 -16.40
CA ILE A 67 -4.20 -18.17 -16.26
C ILE A 67 -3.08 -17.14 -16.43
N ARG A 68 -3.12 -16.32 -17.50
CA ARG A 68 -2.10 -15.28 -17.70
C ARG A 68 -2.09 -14.24 -16.59
N LYS A 69 -3.27 -13.80 -16.12
CA LYS A 69 -3.38 -12.84 -15.01
C LYS A 69 -2.75 -13.40 -13.74
N ARG A 70 -3.05 -14.67 -13.42
CA ARG A 70 -2.47 -15.40 -12.28
C ARG A 70 -0.95 -15.49 -12.39
N LYS A 71 -0.43 -16.04 -13.49
CA LYS A 71 1.01 -16.18 -13.73
C LYS A 71 1.75 -14.83 -13.69
N ARG A 72 1.17 -13.78 -14.27
CA ARG A 72 1.73 -12.42 -14.19
C ARG A 72 1.80 -11.90 -12.75
N GLY A 73 0.76 -12.16 -11.96
CA GLY A 73 0.68 -11.77 -10.55
C GLY A 73 1.69 -12.52 -9.68
N SER A 74 1.82 -13.84 -9.87
CA SER A 74 2.82 -14.66 -9.17
C SER A 74 4.25 -14.45 -9.67
N GLY A 75 4.43 -13.85 -10.85
CA GLY A 75 5.74 -13.65 -11.47
C GLY A 75 6.28 -14.90 -12.16
N GLU A 76 5.44 -15.91 -12.39
CA GLU A 76 5.79 -17.09 -13.16
C GLU A 76 5.93 -16.79 -14.66
N GLU A 77 6.65 -17.67 -15.37
CA GLU A 77 6.74 -17.62 -16.82
C GLU A 77 5.36 -17.79 -17.47
N TYR A 78 5.04 -16.94 -18.45
CA TYR A 78 3.78 -17.02 -19.19
C TYR A 78 3.91 -16.55 -20.63
N VAL A 79 3.05 -17.09 -21.50
CA VAL A 79 2.95 -16.68 -22.89
C VAL A 79 1.95 -15.52 -23.02
N ASN A 80 2.39 -14.41 -23.63
CA ASN A 80 1.53 -13.26 -23.86
C ASN A 80 0.47 -13.53 -24.97
N THR A 81 -0.43 -12.58 -25.21
CA THR A 81 -1.45 -12.71 -26.28
C THR A 81 -0.86 -12.77 -27.69
N ARG A 82 0.38 -12.29 -27.87
CA ARG A 82 1.14 -12.26 -29.13
C ARG A 82 2.07 -13.48 -29.29
N GLY A 83 1.96 -14.50 -28.44
CA GLY A 83 2.77 -15.72 -28.50
C GLY A 83 4.20 -15.61 -27.93
N ARG A 84 4.59 -14.47 -27.35
CA ARG A 84 5.93 -14.33 -26.75
C ARG A 84 5.96 -14.90 -25.33
N VAL A 85 6.96 -15.71 -25.03
CA VAL A 85 7.27 -16.19 -23.68
C VAL A 85 7.84 -15.04 -22.87
N ILE A 86 7.22 -14.73 -21.74
CA ILE A 86 7.72 -13.77 -20.75
C ILE A 86 8.32 -14.59 -19.61
N PRO A 87 9.64 -14.51 -19.36
CA PRO A 87 10.32 -15.33 -18.36
C PRO A 87 9.80 -15.04 -16.95
N SER A 88 9.99 -16.01 -16.05
CA SER A 88 9.72 -15.82 -14.64
C SER A 88 10.55 -14.68 -14.04
N LYS A 89 9.95 -13.90 -13.16
CA LYS A 89 10.67 -12.88 -12.38
C LYS A 89 11.60 -13.59 -11.39
N SER A 90 12.90 -13.57 -11.66
CA SER A 90 13.92 -13.91 -10.68
C SER A 90 14.20 -12.68 -9.81
N PHE A 91 14.12 -12.86 -8.50
CA PHE A 91 14.62 -11.87 -7.54
C PHE A 91 15.90 -12.44 -6.96
N GLU A 92 17.04 -11.90 -7.37
CA GLU A 92 18.28 -12.09 -6.61
C GLU A 92 18.08 -11.35 -5.28
N ALA A 93 18.05 -12.09 -4.17
CA ALA A 93 18.06 -11.50 -2.84
C ALA A 93 19.42 -10.80 -2.65
N LYS A 94 19.45 -9.50 -2.91
CA LYS A 94 20.62 -8.67 -2.62
C LYS A 94 20.44 -8.12 -1.23
N ASP A 95 20.97 -8.84 -0.26
CA ASP A 95 20.97 -8.40 1.12
C ASP A 95 21.89 -7.20 1.24
N CYS A 96 21.30 -6.02 1.40
CA CYS A 96 22.07 -4.84 1.73
C CYS A 96 22.68 -5.06 3.13
N PRO A 97 23.99 -4.86 3.33
CA PRO A 97 24.65 -5.10 4.62
C PRO A 97 24.06 -4.26 5.77
N LEU A 98 23.36 -3.17 5.45
CA LEU A 98 22.90 -2.15 6.38
C LEU A 98 21.52 -2.43 7.02
N GLY A 99 20.96 -3.63 6.81
CA GLY A 99 19.72 -4.06 7.46
C GLY A 99 18.49 -3.25 7.04
N SER A 100 17.83 -2.58 7.99
CA SER A 100 16.50 -1.95 7.77
C SER A 100 16.53 -0.76 6.81
N HIS A 101 15.41 -0.52 6.10
CA HIS A 101 15.26 0.60 5.17
C HIS A 101 15.57 1.97 5.80
N THR A 102 15.30 2.15 7.10
CA THR A 102 15.58 3.39 7.83
C THR A 102 17.08 3.59 8.05
N LEU A 103 17.79 2.56 8.54
CA LEU A 103 19.24 2.60 8.77
C LEU A 103 20.01 2.79 7.46
N GLN A 104 19.58 2.09 6.41
CA GLN A 104 20.14 2.29 5.08
C GLN A 104 19.94 3.74 4.59
N SER A 105 18.78 4.35 4.87
CA SER A 105 18.51 5.74 4.48
C SER A 105 19.40 6.72 5.23
N SER A 106 19.59 6.55 6.54
CA SER A 106 20.47 7.43 7.32
C SER A 106 21.93 7.30 6.90
N TYR A 107 22.37 6.08 6.61
CA TYR A 107 23.72 5.83 6.10
C TYR A 107 23.96 6.52 4.74
N ILE A 108 23.09 6.29 3.75
CA ILE A 108 23.18 6.96 2.44
C ILE A 108 23.12 8.48 2.60
N PHE A 109 22.28 8.97 3.50
CA PHE A 109 22.12 10.39 3.76
C PHE A 109 23.40 11.01 4.34
N GLY A 110 24.09 10.34 5.26
CA GLY A 110 25.36 10.82 5.84
C GLY A 110 26.51 10.82 4.83
N HIS A 111 26.64 9.73 4.08
CA HIS A 111 27.79 9.48 3.20
C HIS A 111 27.66 10.08 1.78
N VAL A 112 26.62 10.86 1.49
CA VAL A 112 26.50 11.57 0.21
C VAL A 112 26.41 13.07 0.43
N ARG A 113 27.47 13.82 0.14
CA ARG A 113 27.48 15.29 0.25
C ARG A 113 26.89 15.93 -1.01
N VAL A 114 26.02 16.91 -0.83
CA VAL A 114 25.46 17.73 -1.91
C VAL A 114 26.20 19.07 -1.87
N LEU A 115 26.91 19.40 -2.95
CA LEU A 115 27.70 20.62 -3.07
C LEU A 115 27.06 21.51 -4.15
N ASN A 116 27.02 22.82 -3.91
CA ASN A 116 26.59 23.79 -4.90
C ASN A 116 27.68 23.92 -5.98
N LYS A 117 27.26 24.03 -7.24
CA LYS A 117 28.20 24.17 -8.35
C LYS A 117 28.58 25.64 -8.51
N GLU A 118 29.86 25.97 -8.35
CA GLU A 118 30.33 27.36 -8.35
C GLU A 118 30.44 27.98 -9.76
N ARG A 119 30.84 27.21 -10.78
CA ARG A 119 31.06 27.71 -12.15
C ARG A 119 30.55 26.75 -13.22
N THR A 120 29.98 27.30 -14.29
CA THR A 120 29.51 26.53 -15.45
C THR A 120 30.01 27.19 -16.73
N TYR A 121 30.80 26.46 -17.51
CA TYR A 121 31.36 26.91 -18.79
C TYR A 121 30.56 26.41 -20.00
N THR A 122 29.35 25.87 -19.80
CA THR A 122 28.59 25.25 -20.90
C THR A 122 28.05 26.30 -21.85
N THR A 123 28.40 26.14 -23.12
CA THR A 123 27.95 26.93 -24.27
C THR A 123 26.60 26.46 -24.84
N GLU A 124 26.08 25.31 -24.39
CA GLU A 124 24.80 24.74 -24.85
C GLU A 124 23.58 25.29 -24.08
N ASN A 125 22.44 25.42 -24.76
CA ASN A 125 21.13 25.80 -24.23
C ASN A 125 20.51 24.74 -23.28
N ARG A 126 21.23 24.34 -22.23
CA ARG A 126 20.71 23.46 -21.18
C ARG A 126 20.79 24.18 -19.84
N LYS A 127 19.76 23.99 -19.01
CA LYS A 127 19.77 24.54 -17.65
C LYS A 127 21.01 24.01 -16.91
N PRO A 128 21.88 24.89 -16.36
CA PRO A 128 23.04 24.48 -15.59
C PRO A 128 22.65 23.57 -14.42
N LYS A 129 23.50 22.59 -14.11
CA LYS A 129 23.36 21.80 -12.89
C LYS A 129 23.64 22.70 -11.68
N GLU A 130 22.63 22.88 -10.83
CA GLU A 130 22.74 23.66 -9.59
C GLU A 130 23.60 22.95 -8.53
N HIS A 131 23.47 21.61 -8.44
CA HIS A 131 24.08 20.82 -7.38
C HIS A 131 24.87 19.63 -7.94
N SER A 132 26.01 19.33 -7.32
CA SER A 132 26.83 18.15 -7.54
C SER A 132 26.78 17.23 -6.31
N ARG A 133 26.97 15.92 -6.52
CA ARG A 133 26.96 14.94 -5.43
C ARG A 133 28.32 14.28 -5.30
N CYS A 134 28.85 14.26 -4.09
CA CYS A 134 30.06 13.52 -3.73
C CYS A 134 29.69 12.32 -2.87
N TYR A 135 30.14 11.13 -3.27
CA TYR A 135 29.90 9.88 -2.57
C TYR A 135 31.13 9.56 -1.73
N LEU A 136 30.93 9.26 -0.46
CA LEU A 136 31.96 8.88 0.48
C LEU A 136 31.68 7.48 1.01
N LEU A 137 32.72 6.71 1.33
CA LEU A 137 32.59 5.45 2.07
C LEU A 137 33.72 5.37 3.10
N PRO A 138 33.46 4.84 4.30
CA PRO A 138 34.47 4.66 5.32
C PRO A 138 35.46 3.57 4.90
N ASP A 139 36.74 3.79 5.19
CA ASP A 139 37.80 2.80 5.05
C ASP A 139 37.92 1.89 6.29
N GLU A 140 38.88 0.97 6.31
CA GLU A 140 39.17 0.07 7.45
C GLU A 140 39.46 0.85 8.75
N LYS A 141 39.99 2.07 8.62
CA LYS A 141 40.27 2.98 9.73
C LYS A 141 39.08 3.87 10.13
N GLY A 142 37.95 3.74 9.45
CA GLY A 142 36.74 4.54 9.69
C GLY A 142 36.73 5.94 9.05
N GLU A 143 37.72 6.28 8.22
CA GLU A 143 37.80 7.58 7.56
C GLU A 143 37.01 7.61 6.24
N ASP A 144 36.26 8.69 6.01
CA ASP A 144 35.46 8.89 4.79
C ASP A 144 36.35 9.15 3.55
N ARG A 145 36.45 8.17 2.64
CA ARG A 145 37.09 8.35 1.32
C ARG A 145 36.09 8.62 0.21
N LYS A 146 36.44 9.52 -0.70
CA LYS A 146 35.62 9.84 -1.89
C LYS A 146 35.68 8.69 -2.90
N VAL A 147 34.51 8.22 -3.33
CA VAL A 147 34.35 7.15 -4.32
C VAL A 147 33.50 7.60 -5.51
N CYS A 148 33.56 6.83 -6.61
CA CYS A 148 32.70 7.08 -7.76
C CYS A 148 31.27 6.59 -7.50
N LYS A 149 30.32 7.11 -8.29
CA LYS A 149 28.89 6.80 -8.15
C LYS A 149 28.60 5.31 -8.39
N THR A 150 29.25 4.69 -9.37
CA THR A 150 29.03 3.29 -9.74
C THR A 150 29.46 2.36 -8.62
N PHE A 151 30.63 2.60 -8.05
CA PHE A 151 31.14 1.87 -6.90
C PHE A 151 30.19 1.97 -5.71
N PHE A 152 29.79 3.19 -5.32
CA PHE A 152 28.85 3.39 -4.20
C PHE A 152 27.54 2.59 -4.35
N LYS A 153 26.98 2.55 -5.56
CA LYS A 153 25.76 1.77 -5.86
C LYS A 153 25.97 0.27 -5.76
N GLN A 154 27.10 -0.21 -6.27
CA GLN A 154 27.44 -1.63 -6.27
C GLN A 154 27.74 -2.11 -4.85
N SER A 155 28.55 -1.37 -4.10
CA SER A 155 28.94 -1.72 -2.73
C SER A 155 27.75 -1.78 -1.77
N LEU A 156 26.78 -0.87 -1.91
CA LEU A 156 25.59 -0.84 -1.05
C LEU A 156 24.38 -1.57 -1.66
N TYR A 157 24.49 -2.07 -2.90
CA TYR A 157 23.39 -2.61 -3.71
C TYR A 157 22.18 -1.67 -3.80
N VAL A 158 22.45 -0.38 -4.07
CA VAL A 158 21.43 0.69 -4.09
C VAL A 158 21.19 1.21 -5.51
N SER A 159 19.92 1.42 -5.85
CA SER A 159 19.54 2.04 -7.13
C SER A 159 19.65 3.56 -7.11
N ASP A 160 19.80 4.18 -8.28
CA ASP A 160 19.89 5.64 -8.39
C ASP A 160 18.64 6.35 -7.88
N GLY A 161 17.46 5.79 -8.18
CA GLY A 161 16.19 6.31 -7.70
C GLY A 161 16.05 6.28 -6.17
N ARG A 162 16.76 5.35 -5.51
CA ARG A 162 16.79 5.28 -4.05
C ARG A 162 17.62 6.42 -3.47
N ILE A 163 18.81 6.65 -4.03
CA ILE A 163 19.70 7.75 -3.62
C ILE A 163 19.01 9.11 -3.81
N THR A 164 18.36 9.34 -4.96
CA THR A 164 17.63 10.59 -5.22
C THR A 164 16.49 10.82 -4.23
N ARG A 165 15.72 9.77 -3.91
CA ARG A 165 14.62 9.87 -2.95
C ARG A 165 15.10 10.20 -1.53
N VAL A 166 16.19 9.57 -1.08
CA VAL A 166 16.78 9.85 0.24
C VAL A 166 17.30 11.29 0.33
N LEU A 167 17.92 11.79 -0.74
CA LEU A 167 18.50 13.14 -0.76
C LEU A 167 17.46 14.26 -0.98
N LYS A 168 16.21 13.93 -1.31
CA LYS A 168 15.17 14.93 -1.59
C LYS A 168 14.94 15.87 -0.40
N SER A 169 15.03 15.36 0.83
CA SER A 169 14.85 16.16 2.05
C SER A 169 16.13 16.79 2.56
N LYS A 170 17.29 16.60 1.90
CA LYS A 170 18.59 16.96 2.47
C LYS A 170 18.82 18.46 2.65
N SER A 171 18.21 19.28 1.79
CA SER A 171 18.25 20.74 1.91
C SER A 171 17.32 21.27 3.02
N THR A 172 16.25 20.54 3.35
CA THR A 172 15.19 21.00 4.26
C THR A 172 15.31 20.41 5.66
N THR A 173 15.80 19.18 5.77
CA THR A 173 15.80 18.39 7.01
C THR A 173 17.16 17.73 7.19
N GLY A 174 17.74 17.85 8.39
CA GLY A 174 19.05 17.23 8.72
C GLY A 174 19.02 15.70 8.80
N THR A 175 17.85 15.08 8.65
CA THR A 175 17.64 13.62 8.69
C THR A 175 16.88 13.16 7.44
N PRO A 176 17.08 11.90 7.00
CA PRO A 176 16.30 11.34 5.90
C PRO A 176 14.83 11.23 6.30
N GLN A 177 13.92 11.49 5.35
CA GLN A 177 12.50 11.30 5.58
C GLN A 177 12.20 9.82 5.92
N PRO A 178 11.48 9.53 7.03
CA PRO A 178 11.12 8.17 7.39
C PRO A 178 10.12 7.58 6.41
N ASP A 179 10.08 6.25 6.32
CA ASP A 179 9.04 5.57 5.55
C ASP A 179 7.67 5.77 6.22
N LYS A 180 6.71 6.26 5.43
CA LYS A 180 5.33 6.59 5.83
C LYS A 180 4.30 5.57 5.33
N ARG A 181 4.73 4.50 4.65
CA ARG A 181 3.83 3.42 4.20
C ARG A 181 3.08 2.83 5.40
N GLY A 182 1.76 2.67 5.26
CA GLY A 182 0.89 2.12 6.31
C GLY A 182 0.74 2.99 7.58
N LYS A 183 1.38 4.16 7.64
CA LYS A 183 1.34 5.07 8.80
C LYS A 183 0.32 6.20 8.65
N SER A 184 -0.38 6.27 7.52
CA SER A 184 -1.47 7.22 7.36
C SER A 184 -2.64 6.78 8.23
N THR A 185 -3.19 7.70 9.00
CA THR A 185 -4.47 7.48 9.67
C THR A 185 -5.56 7.33 8.60
N SER A 186 -6.49 6.40 8.81
CA SER A 186 -7.69 6.33 7.98
C SER A 186 -8.54 7.58 8.23
N VAL A 187 -9.26 8.03 7.20
CA VAL A 187 -10.17 9.18 7.30
C VAL A 187 -11.28 8.90 8.32
N ASN A 188 -11.70 7.64 8.43
CA ASN A 188 -12.75 7.21 9.34
C ASN A 188 -12.22 6.93 10.76
N LYS A 189 -10.95 7.21 11.05
CA LYS A 189 -10.38 6.95 12.38
C LYS A 189 -10.96 7.95 13.37
N THR A 190 -11.59 7.45 14.42
CA THR A 190 -12.09 8.28 15.53
C THR A 190 -10.95 9.10 16.13
N SER A 191 -11.19 10.39 16.37
CA SER A 191 -10.20 11.28 16.98
C SER A 191 -9.83 10.77 18.37
N LEU A 192 -8.56 11.00 18.75
CA LEU A 192 -8.07 10.57 20.05
C LEU A 192 -8.89 11.20 21.19
N GLU A 193 -9.30 12.46 21.03
CA GLU A 193 -10.14 13.21 21.97
C GLU A 193 -11.50 12.54 22.23
N LYS A 194 -12.16 12.04 21.19
CA LYS A 194 -13.42 11.31 21.35
C LYS A 194 -13.20 9.97 22.03
N VAL A 195 -12.12 9.27 21.68
CA VAL A 195 -11.75 8.01 22.34
C VAL A 195 -11.42 8.23 23.82
N THR A 196 -10.72 9.31 24.17
CA THR A 196 -10.43 9.65 25.57
C THR A 196 -11.70 10.04 26.30
N ALA A 197 -12.56 10.88 25.71
CA ALA A 197 -13.84 11.24 26.32
C ALA A 197 -14.72 10.01 26.62
N VAL A 198 -14.78 9.05 25.70
CA VAL A 198 -15.50 7.79 25.92
C VAL A 198 -14.85 6.96 27.03
N LYS A 199 -13.51 6.87 27.08
CA LYS A 199 -12.80 6.16 28.16
C LYS A 199 -13.04 6.81 29.52
N ASP A 200 -12.97 8.14 29.60
CA ASP A 200 -13.18 8.91 30.83
C ASP A 200 -14.63 8.76 31.30
N PHE A 201 -15.58 8.77 30.36
CA PHE A 201 -16.98 8.47 30.65
C PHE A 201 -17.18 7.06 31.19
N ILE A 202 -16.58 6.04 30.57
CA ILE A 202 -16.64 4.65 31.05
C ILE A 202 -16.05 4.54 32.46
N ASN A 203 -14.94 5.22 32.73
CA ASN A 203 -14.28 5.20 34.05
C ASN A 203 -15.07 5.92 35.14
N LYS A 204 -15.98 6.83 34.77
CA LYS A 204 -16.88 7.51 35.71
C LYS A 204 -17.97 6.57 36.24
N ILE A 205 -18.32 5.52 35.49
CA ILE A 205 -19.33 4.56 35.88
C ILE A 205 -18.76 3.66 36.99
N PRO A 206 -19.46 3.49 38.13
CA PRO A 206 -18.99 2.59 39.17
C PRO A 206 -18.97 1.15 38.64
N ALA A 207 -17.78 0.55 38.65
CA ALA A 207 -17.58 -0.84 38.28
C ALA A 207 -17.32 -1.68 39.53
N TYR A 208 -17.78 -2.93 39.53
CA TYR A 208 -17.62 -3.85 40.66
C TYR A 208 -16.81 -5.09 40.27
N GLU A 209 -16.30 -5.80 41.26
CA GLU A 209 -15.55 -7.04 41.08
C GLU A 209 -16.49 -8.24 41.26
N SER A 210 -16.41 -9.23 40.36
CA SER A 210 -17.30 -10.38 40.44
C SER A 210 -16.94 -11.26 41.64
N HIS A 211 -17.89 -11.47 42.56
CA HIS A 211 -17.71 -12.32 43.74
C HIS A 211 -17.23 -13.75 43.40
N TYR A 212 -17.73 -14.32 42.30
CA TYR A 212 -17.49 -15.73 41.95
C TYR A 212 -16.15 -15.99 41.24
N SER A 213 -15.47 -14.97 40.71
CA SER A 213 -14.28 -15.16 39.84
C SER A 213 -13.01 -14.44 40.29
N LEU A 214 -12.97 -13.94 41.52
CA LEU A 214 -11.84 -13.16 42.09
C LEU A 214 -10.47 -13.86 41.96
N LYS A 215 -10.40 -15.19 42.16
CA LYS A 215 -9.15 -15.96 42.04
C LYS A 215 -8.64 -16.11 40.60
N LYS A 216 -9.52 -16.02 39.60
CA LYS A 216 -9.18 -16.28 38.19
C LYS A 216 -8.88 -14.99 37.43
N ASN A 217 -9.53 -13.88 37.77
CA ASN A 217 -9.44 -12.63 37.03
C ASN A 217 -9.39 -11.41 37.98
N PRO A 218 -8.26 -11.15 38.67
CA PRO A 218 -8.17 -10.09 39.67
C PRO A 218 -8.25 -8.66 39.10
N ASN A 219 -7.95 -8.47 37.80
CA ASN A 219 -7.91 -7.15 37.17
C ASN A 219 -9.16 -6.80 36.35
N VAL A 220 -10.16 -7.68 36.30
CA VAL A 220 -11.37 -7.48 35.49
C VAL A 220 -12.47 -6.87 36.35
N ARG A 221 -13.02 -5.73 35.90
CA ARG A 221 -14.16 -5.07 36.53
C ARG A 221 -15.39 -5.16 35.65
N TYR A 222 -16.55 -5.26 36.27
CA TYR A 222 -17.84 -5.47 35.61
C TYR A 222 -18.77 -4.27 35.85
N LEU A 223 -19.63 -4.01 34.87
CA LEU A 223 -20.70 -3.02 34.96
C LEU A 223 -21.93 -3.66 35.62
N SER A 224 -22.69 -2.89 36.39
CA SER A 224 -23.91 -3.37 37.04
C SER A 224 -24.91 -3.95 36.02
N PRO A 225 -25.54 -5.11 36.29
CA PRO A 225 -26.58 -5.67 35.41
C PRO A 225 -27.80 -4.76 35.25
N GLU A 226 -27.99 -3.81 36.17
CA GLU A 226 -29.10 -2.87 36.15
C GLU A 226 -28.77 -1.53 35.48
N LEU A 227 -27.59 -1.39 34.88
CA LEU A 227 -27.18 -0.15 34.23
C LEU A 227 -27.83 -0.02 32.85
N ASP A 228 -28.93 0.73 32.80
CA ASP A 228 -29.64 1.08 31.56
C ASP A 228 -29.38 2.54 31.18
N LEU A 229 -29.68 2.90 29.93
CA LEU A 229 -29.58 4.29 29.43
C LEU A 229 -30.43 5.29 30.24
N ALA A 230 -31.49 4.83 30.91
CA ALA A 230 -32.34 5.67 31.77
C ALA A 230 -31.75 5.91 33.17
N LYS A 231 -30.81 5.05 33.60
CA LYS A 231 -30.12 5.13 34.90
C LYS A 231 -28.69 5.67 34.76
N MET A 232 -28.34 6.14 33.56
CA MET A 232 -27.05 6.68 33.15
C MET A 232 -27.12 8.20 33.02
#